data_AF-A0A819CYW8-F1
#
_entry.id   AF-A0A819CYW8-F1
#
_cell.length_a   1.000
_cell.length_b   1.000
_cell.length_c   1.000
_cell.angle_alpha   90.00
_cell.angle_beta   90.00
_cell.angle_gamma   90.00
#
_symmetry.space_group_name_H-M   'P 1'
#
loop_
_entity.id
_entity.type
_entity.pdbx_description
1 polymer ?
#
loop_
_entity_poly.entity_id
_entity_poly.type
_entity_poly.pdbx_seq_one_letter_code
_entity_poly.pdbx_strand_id
1 'polypeptide(L)'
;MLQSRGITDLLAAEKEAQAIIEDARKRKTKRLKEAQNEAKTEIEHFKGDRDQRYKGLEEQQLGNKTQMTEKSNEETQVKIVSLKDLYETTKDNLLERILELVCDVKPESHVNARLG
;
A
#
# COMPACT_ATOMS: atom_id res chain seq x y z
N MET A 1 -3.73 9.32 86.00
CA MET A 1 -2.55 9.06 85.13
C MET A 1 -2.78 8.01 84.05
N LEU A 2 -3.60 6.97 84.26
CA LEU A 2 -3.88 5.95 83.22
C LEU A 2 -4.67 6.45 81.99
N GLN A 3 -5.59 7.41 82.17
CA GLN A 3 -6.38 7.97 81.06
C GLN A 3 -5.54 8.73 80.01
N SER A 4 -4.45 9.38 80.42
CA SER A 4 -3.58 10.14 79.50
C SER A 4 -2.78 9.21 78.58
N ARG A 5 -2.32 8.06 79.10
CA ARG A 5 -1.52 7.08 78.34
C ARG A 5 -2.34 6.34 77.28
N GLY A 6 -3.60 6.02 77.58
CA GLY A 6 -4.49 5.41 76.59
C GLY A 6 -4.79 6.33 75.39
N ILE A 7 -4.92 7.64 75.64
CA ILE A 7 -5.13 8.62 74.58
C ILE A 7 -3.87 8.76 73.71
N THR A 8 -2.67 8.77 74.30
CA THR A 8 -1.42 8.85 73.52
C THR A 8 -1.21 7.61 72.64
N ASP A 9 -1.57 6.43 73.12
CA ASP A 9 -1.43 5.19 72.35
C ASP A 9 -2.41 5.16 71.17
N LEU A 10 -3.65 5.63 71.37
CA LEU A 10 -4.65 5.77 70.29
C LEU A 10 -4.22 6.78 69.21
N LEU A 11 -3.66 7.92 69.62
CA LEU A 11 -3.14 8.93 68.67
C LEU A 11 -1.94 8.41 67.87
N ALA A 12 -1.06 7.61 68.50
CA ALA A 12 0.04 6.96 67.80
C ALA A 12 -0.45 5.94 66.77
N ALA A 13 -1.42 5.10 67.15
CA ALA A 13 -2.05 4.13 66.26
C ALA A 13 -2.79 4.81 65.09
N GLU A 14 -3.48 5.93 65.35
CA GLU A 14 -4.14 6.73 64.30
C GLU A 14 -3.11 7.25 63.28
N LYS A 15 -2.00 7.81 63.76
CA LYS A 15 -0.93 8.32 62.88
C LYS A 15 -0.30 7.22 62.03
N GLU A 16 -0.09 6.03 62.60
CA GLU A 16 0.43 4.88 61.87
C GLU A 16 -0.56 4.38 60.81
N ALA A 17 -1.84 4.27 61.17
CA ALA A 17 -2.90 3.90 60.22
C ALA A 17 -3.01 4.91 59.07
N GLN A 18 -2.95 6.22 59.36
CA GLN A 18 -2.94 7.27 58.34
C GLN A 18 -1.72 7.14 57.42
N ALA A 19 -0.53 6.87 57.98
CA ALA A 19 0.69 6.68 57.19
C ALA A 19 0.58 5.47 56.24
N ILE A 20 0.03 4.35 56.70
CA ILE A 20 -0.21 3.15 55.89
C ILE A 20 -1.17 3.46 54.73
N ILE A 21 -2.26 4.18 55.00
CA ILE A 21 -3.24 4.55 53.97
C ILE A 21 -2.63 5.49 52.93
N GLU A 22 -1.86 6.49 53.36
CA GLU A 22 -1.20 7.43 52.45
C GLU A 22 -0.13 6.75 51.58
N ASP A 23 0.66 5.84 52.14
CA ASP A 23 1.62 5.06 51.35
C ASP A 23 0.90 4.15 50.34
N ALA A 24 -0.19 3.49 50.73
CA ALA A 24 -1.00 2.70 49.81
C ALA A 24 -1.58 3.54 48.66
N ARG A 25 -2.07 4.75 48.94
CA ARG A 25 -2.55 5.70 47.92
C ARG A 25 -1.43 6.14 46.98
N LYS A 26 -0.25 6.48 47.50
CA LYS A 26 0.92 6.84 46.70
C LYS A 26 1.35 5.70 45.78
N ARG A 27 1.40 4.47 46.29
CA ARG A 27 1.72 3.27 45.49
C ARG A 27 0.71 3.04 44.38
N LYS A 28 -0.60 3.18 44.66
CA LYS A 28 -1.65 3.06 43.64
C LYS A 28 -1.49 4.10 42.54
N THR A 29 -1.30 5.36 42.90
CA THR A 29 -1.12 6.45 41.93
C THR A 29 0.15 6.27 41.10
N LYS A 30 1.25 5.81 41.72
CA LYS A 30 2.50 5.50 41.03
C LYS A 30 2.30 4.41 39.98
N ARG A 31 1.70 3.27 40.37
CA ARG A 31 1.39 2.17 39.45
C ARG A 31 0.48 2.58 38.29
N LEU A 32 -0.51 3.44 38.55
CA LEU A 32 -1.37 3.96 37.49
C LEU A 32 -0.59 4.83 36.49
N LYS A 33 0.31 5.69 36.97
CA LYS A 33 1.16 6.50 36.10
C LYS A 33 2.15 5.67 35.30
N GLU A 34 2.75 4.66 35.93
CA GLU A 34 3.66 3.71 35.26
C GLU A 34 2.93 2.99 34.13
N ALA A 35 1.77 2.38 34.40
CA ALA A 35 0.97 1.71 33.38
C ALA A 35 0.54 2.65 32.23
N GLN A 36 0.17 3.89 32.54
CA GLN A 36 -0.17 4.89 31.52
C GLN A 36 1.04 5.26 30.65
N ASN A 37 2.22 5.41 31.24
CA ASN A 37 3.43 5.74 30.50
C ASN A 37 3.89 4.57 29.65
N GLU A 38 3.89 3.35 30.19
CA GLU A 38 4.23 2.13 29.45
C GLU A 38 3.31 1.94 28.24
N ALA A 39 2.00 2.08 28.41
CA ALA A 39 1.05 2.00 27.30
C ALA A 39 1.29 3.09 26.24
N LYS A 40 1.64 4.32 26.64
CA LYS A 40 1.99 5.38 25.68
C LYS A 40 3.24 5.04 24.88
N THR A 41 4.29 4.58 25.56
CA THR A 41 5.54 4.18 24.91
C THR A 41 5.32 3.02 23.94
N GLU A 42 4.52 2.03 24.30
CA GLU A 42 4.19 0.91 23.40
C GLU A 42 3.39 1.36 22.17
N ILE A 43 2.43 2.28 22.35
CA ILE A 43 1.69 2.88 21.24
C ILE A 43 2.62 3.67 20.30
N GLU A 44 3.56 4.45 20.84
CA GLU A 44 4.53 5.22 20.05
C GLU A 44 5.46 4.31 19.26
N HIS A 45 5.96 3.24 19.89
CA HIS A 45 6.77 2.22 19.22
C HIS A 45 5.99 1.56 18.08
N PHE A 46 4.75 1.12 18.35
CA PHE A 46 3.91 0.48 17.34
C PHE A 46 3.62 1.41 16.16
N LYS A 47 3.37 2.71 16.42
CA LYS A 47 3.20 3.71 15.37
C LYS A 47 4.46 3.87 14.55
N GLY A 48 5.63 4.00 15.19
CA GLY A 48 6.92 4.11 14.50
C GLY A 48 7.18 2.91 13.58
N ASP A 49 6.98 1.69 14.09
CA ASP A 49 7.13 0.45 13.31
C ASP A 49 6.18 0.41 12.11
N ARG A 50 4.93 0.82 12.30
CA ARG A 50 3.92 0.86 11.24
C ARG A 50 4.31 1.88 10.18
N ASP A 51 4.67 3.09 10.58
CA ASP A 51 5.06 4.16 9.66
C ASP A 51 6.31 3.77 8.86
N GLN A 52 7.30 3.13 9.50
CA GLN A 52 8.48 2.64 8.80
C GLN A 52 8.14 1.54 7.78
N ARG A 53 7.26 0.60 8.15
CA ARG A 53 6.77 -0.43 7.21
C ARG A 53 5.99 0.18 6.05
N TYR A 54 5.12 1.15 6.31
CA TYR A 54 4.36 1.82 5.28
C TYR A 54 5.28 2.56 4.29
N LYS A 55 6.26 3.31 4.79
CA LYS A 55 7.25 3.99 3.94
C LYS A 55 8.04 2.99 3.09
N GLY A 56 8.49 1.88 3.68
CA GLY A 56 9.20 0.84 2.93
C GLY A 56 8.34 0.21 1.83
N LEU A 57 7.05 -0.02 2.10
CA LEU A 57 6.10 -0.50 1.08
C LEU A 57 5.85 0.53 -0.02
N GLU A 58 5.74 1.82 0.35
CA GLU A 58 5.56 2.92 -0.60
C GLU A 58 6.77 3.03 -1.55
N GLU A 59 7.98 2.98 -1.02
CA GLU A 59 9.22 2.97 -1.80
C GLU A 59 9.29 1.76 -2.76
N GLN A 60 8.94 0.57 -2.27
CA GLN A 60 8.88 -0.64 -3.11
C GLN A 60 7.81 -0.54 -4.21
N GLN A 61 6.62 0.00 -3.89
CA GLN A 61 5.56 0.19 -4.88
C GLN A 61 5.94 1.23 -5.94
N LEU A 62 6.56 2.34 -5.54
CA LEU A 62 7.10 3.34 -6.46
C LEU A 62 8.17 2.73 -7.38
N GLY A 63 9.10 1.95 -6.82
CA GLY A 63 10.12 1.23 -7.60
C GLY A 63 9.49 0.26 -8.60
N ASN A 64 8.51 -0.54 -8.17
CA ASN A 64 7.81 -1.49 -9.02
C ASN A 64 7.03 -0.81 -10.15
N LYS A 65 6.40 0.35 -9.89
CA LYS A 65 5.65 1.07 -10.93
C LYS A 65 6.58 1.55 -12.04
N THR A 66 7.72 2.12 -11.70
CA THR A 66 8.71 2.57 -12.69
C THR A 66 9.25 1.39 -13.51
N GLN A 67 9.66 0.31 -12.85
CA GLN A 67 10.13 -0.91 -13.54
C GLN A 67 9.05 -1.51 -14.46
N MET A 68 7.79 -1.53 -14.02
CA MET A 68 6.68 -2.01 -14.84
C MET A 68 6.47 -1.13 -16.08
N THR A 69 6.55 0.20 -15.93
CA THR A 69 6.44 1.13 -17.07
C THR A 69 7.61 1.00 -18.04
N GLU A 70 8.83 0.84 -17.54
CA GLU A 70 10.03 0.62 -18.37
C GLU A 70 9.90 -0.67 -19.18
N LYS A 71 9.58 -1.79 -18.51
CA LYS A 71 9.36 -3.08 -19.19
C LYS A 71 8.23 -3.01 -20.22
N SER A 72 7.12 -2.36 -19.89
CA SER A 72 6.01 -2.16 -20.83
C SER A 72 6.43 -1.33 -22.05
N ASN A 73 7.26 -0.31 -21.86
CA ASN A 73 7.79 0.49 -22.95
C ASN A 73 8.74 -0.32 -23.83
N GLU A 74 9.65 -1.10 -23.23
CA GLU A 74 10.55 -2.00 -23.97
C GLU A 74 9.77 -3.00 -24.83
N GLU A 75 8.79 -3.70 -24.23
CA GLU A 75 7.92 -4.63 -24.97
C GLU A 75 7.15 -3.95 -26.10
N THR A 76 6.71 -2.71 -25.89
CA THR A 76 6.02 -1.92 -26.91
C THR A 76 6.96 -1.57 -28.06
N GLN A 77 8.21 -1.15 -27.77
CA GLN A 77 9.20 -0.86 -28.81
C GLN A 77 9.55 -2.10 -29.63
N VAL A 78 9.72 -3.25 -28.97
CA VAL A 78 9.95 -4.53 -29.68
C VAL A 78 8.79 -4.84 -30.63
N LYS A 79 7.54 -4.67 -30.20
CA LYS A 79 6.36 -4.87 -31.06
C LYS A 79 6.30 -3.89 -32.22
N ILE A 80 6.65 -2.61 -32.00
CA ILE A 80 6.70 -1.60 -33.07
C ILE A 80 7.74 -2.00 -34.13
N VAL A 81 8.93 -2.43 -33.72
CA VAL A 81 9.98 -2.88 -34.64
C VAL A 81 9.48 -4.10 -35.43
N SER A 82 8.93 -5.11 -34.74
CA SER A 82 8.38 -6.30 -35.40
C SER A 82 7.27 -5.98 -36.40
N LEU A 83 6.38 -5.03 -36.09
CA LEU A 83 5.33 -4.60 -37.01
C LEU A 83 5.90 -3.89 -38.24
N LYS A 84 6.95 -3.07 -38.08
CA LYS A 84 7.64 -2.41 -39.20
C LYS A 84 8.31 -3.44 -40.10
N ASP A 85 8.99 -4.42 -39.53
CA ASP A 85 9.63 -5.49 -40.31
C ASP A 85 8.59 -6.33 -41.07
N LEU A 86 7.45 -6.64 -40.43
CA LEU A 86 6.35 -7.32 -41.07
C LEU A 86 5.75 -6.49 -42.22
N TYR A 87 5.60 -5.18 -42.03
CA TYR A 87 5.15 -4.28 -43.08
C TYR A 87 6.12 -4.28 -44.28
N GLU A 88 7.42 -4.08 -44.04
CA GLU A 88 8.43 -4.03 -45.11
C GLU A 88 8.49 -5.33 -45.91
N THR A 89 8.33 -6.48 -45.26
CA THR A 89 8.35 -7.80 -45.92
C THR A 89 7.07 -8.14 -46.68
N THR A 90 5.92 -7.57 -46.29
CA THR A 90 4.62 -7.90 -46.89
C THR A 90 4.14 -6.86 -47.90
N LYS A 91 4.62 -5.62 -47.83
CA LYS A 91 4.10 -4.50 -48.64
C LYS A 91 4.13 -4.79 -50.14
N ASP A 92 5.22 -5.34 -50.67
CA ASP A 92 5.42 -5.47 -52.10
C ASP A 92 4.49 -6.55 -52.68
N ASN A 93 4.39 -7.70 -51.98
CA ASN A 93 3.45 -8.77 -52.32
C ASN A 93 1.98 -8.29 -52.29
N LEU A 94 1.65 -7.44 -51.31
CA LEU A 94 0.30 -6.92 -51.15
C LEU A 94 -0.05 -5.90 -52.24
N LEU A 95 0.91 -5.05 -52.63
CA LEU A 95 0.78 -4.12 -53.74
C LEU A 95 0.62 -4.85 -55.08
N GLU A 96 1.44 -5.87 -55.35
CA GLU A 96 1.33 -6.70 -56.55
C GLU A 96 -0.05 -7.34 -56.65
N ARG A 97 -0.54 -7.96 -55.56
CA ARG A 97 -1.87 -8.55 -55.51
C ARG A 97 -2.99 -7.55 -55.76
N ILE A 98 -2.91 -6.34 -55.20
CA ILE A 98 -3.90 -5.29 -55.44
C ILE A 98 -3.87 -4.87 -56.92
N LEU A 99 -2.68 -4.66 -57.49
CA LEU A 99 -2.54 -4.27 -58.88
C LEU A 99 -3.06 -5.34 -59.84
N GLU A 100 -2.78 -6.61 -59.59
CA GLU A 100 -3.35 -7.74 -60.35
C GLU A 100 -4.88 -7.68 -60.36
N LEU A 101 -5.50 -7.53 -59.20
CA LEU A 101 -6.96 -7.50 -59.07
C LEU A 101 -7.60 -6.28 -59.74
N VAL A 102 -6.93 -5.12 -59.70
CA VAL A 102 -7.43 -3.89 -60.31
C VAL A 102 -7.27 -3.92 -61.83
N CYS A 103 -6.20 -4.54 -62.34
CA CYS A 103 -5.92 -4.63 -63.78
C CYS A 103 -6.63 -5.81 -64.47
N ASP A 104 -7.08 -6.84 -63.74
CA ASP A 104 -7.85 -7.98 -64.25
C ASP A 104 -9.32 -7.62 -64.49
N VAL A 105 -9.57 -6.79 -65.51
CA VAL A 105 -10.94 -6.42 -65.90
C VAL A 105 -11.63 -7.62 -66.56
N LYS A 106 -12.59 -8.20 -65.86
CA LYS A 106 -13.49 -9.26 -66.37
C LYS A 106 -14.86 -8.65 -66.71
N PRO A 107 -15.09 -8.25 -67.97
CA PRO A 107 -16.39 -7.73 -68.37
C PRO A 107 -17.41 -8.87 -68.34
N GLU A 108 -18.33 -8.80 -67.40
CA GLU A 108 -19.48 -9.70 -67.34
C GLU A 108 -20.74 -8.97 -67.79
N SER A 109 -21.52 -9.65 -68.63
CA SER A 109 -22.85 -9.19 -68.98
C SER A 109 -23.74 -9.26 -67.75
N HIS A 110 -24.47 -8.18 -67.46
CA HIS A 110 -25.40 -8.16 -66.34
C HIS A 110 -26.39 -9.33 -66.50
N VAL A 111 -26.76 -9.98 -65.39
CA VAL A 111 -27.61 -11.19 -65.37
C VAL A 111 -28.95 -11.07 -66.12
N ASN A 112 -29.41 -9.84 -66.35
CA ASN A 112 -30.66 -9.52 -67.06
C ASN A 112 -30.46 -8.97 -68.48
N ALA A 113 -29.23 -8.99 -69.01
CA ALA A 113 -28.95 -8.50 -70.35
C ALA A 113 -29.66 -9.38 -71.39
N ARG A 114 -30.60 -8.80 -72.12
CA ARG A 114 -31.28 -9.46 -73.24
C ARG A 114 -30.54 -9.07 -74.51
N LEU A 115 -29.86 -10.04 -75.12
CA LEU A 115 -29.36 -9.94 -76.49
C LEU A 115 -30.59 -9.97 -77.41
N GLY A 116 -30.91 -8.81 -77.98
CA GLY A 116 -31.95 -8.67 -79.01
C GLY A 116 -31.45 -9.14 -80.37
#